data_AF-A0A3L7UCV2-F1
#
_entry.id   AF-A0A3L7UCV2-F1
#
_cell.length_a   1.000
_cell.length_b   1.000
_cell.length_c   1.000
_cell.angle_alpha   90.00
_cell.angle_beta   90.00
_cell.angle_gamma   90.00
#
_symmetry.space_group_name_H-M   'P 1'
#
loop_
_entity.id
_entity.type
_entity.pdbx_description
1 polymer ?
#
loop_
_entity_poly.entity_id
_entity_poly.type
_entity_poly.pdbx_seq_one_letter_code
_entity_poly.pdbx_strand_id
1 'polypeptide(L)'
;MTAVPHLWLSVLPQLRSAKFHTSFCTGLLTMGRVAVVVSGLVLFAAGFVCGHLDSALPSMLNAEQDESGILPSDAITAYAKTRKTVMDLNDMLIALGLSTSSTSDVNYFSVSVGGINVQRDLEEGRGVDPETFAALYAFEDQELGTTGKKERIFKRFGVEVSQHLDSDESGRVRYKKKVVQLYSTERLNQLFERRDQLQILSSNK
;
A
#
# COMPACT_ATOMS: atom_id res chain seq x y z
N MET A 1 -8.42 66.09 -9.75
CA MET A 1 -8.55 66.58 -8.35
C MET A 1 -7.71 65.65 -7.48
N THR A 2 -6.42 65.93 -7.33
CA THR A 2 -5.80 66.72 -6.23
C THR A 2 -5.75 65.91 -4.94
N ALA A 3 -4.64 65.69 -4.24
CA ALA A 3 -3.25 66.13 -4.40
C ALA A 3 -2.34 65.28 -3.47
N VAL A 4 -1.10 65.09 -3.90
CA VAL A 4 0.15 64.87 -3.12
C VAL A 4 0.36 66.18 -2.26
N PRO A 5 1.18 66.33 -1.18
CA PRO A 5 2.56 65.80 -1.16
C PRO A 5 3.44 65.75 0.13
N HIS A 6 4.70 65.32 -0.08
CA HIS A 6 5.99 65.72 0.54
C HIS A 6 6.28 65.33 2.01
N LEU A 7 7.48 64.94 2.46
CA LEU A 7 8.90 65.25 2.12
C LEU A 7 9.79 63.99 2.38
N TRP A 8 10.76 63.59 1.53
CA TRP A 8 12.19 64.04 1.42
C TRP A 8 13.01 63.82 2.72
N LEU A 9 14.26 63.34 2.82
CA LEU A 9 15.50 63.22 2.03
C LEU A 9 16.29 62.00 2.59
N SER A 10 16.80 61.02 1.84
CA SER A 10 18.05 60.97 1.05
C SER A 10 19.39 60.96 1.82
N VAL A 11 20.33 60.20 1.25
CA VAL A 11 21.81 60.38 1.19
C VAL A 11 22.70 59.41 2.01
N LEU A 12 23.32 58.46 1.28
CA LEU A 12 24.61 57.78 1.54
C LEU A 12 25.78 58.78 1.48
N PRO A 13 26.93 58.59 2.18
CA PRO A 13 28.15 58.00 1.54
C PRO A 13 29.09 57.22 2.51
N GLN A 14 29.74 56.13 2.09
CA GLN A 14 31.12 55.99 1.57
C GLN A 14 32.31 56.49 2.45
N LEU A 15 33.13 55.51 2.88
CA LEU A 15 34.61 55.42 2.89
C LEU A 15 35.48 56.69 3.13
N ARG A 16 36.32 56.66 4.19
CA ARG A 16 37.79 56.78 4.05
C ARG A 16 38.57 56.53 5.36
N SER A 17 39.68 55.84 5.18
CA SER A 17 40.80 55.53 6.07
C SER A 17 41.53 56.78 6.62
N ALA A 18 42.05 56.73 7.86
CA ALA A 18 43.50 56.81 8.16
C ALA A 18 43.86 56.94 9.66
N LYS A 19 44.76 56.04 10.08
CA LYS A 19 45.99 56.26 10.88
C LYS A 19 45.91 56.76 12.35
N PHE A 20 46.26 55.82 13.24
CA PHE A 20 47.38 55.87 14.21
C PHE A 20 47.69 57.19 14.93
N HIS A 21 47.47 57.19 16.26
CA HIS A 21 48.49 57.65 17.19
C HIS A 21 48.46 56.84 18.49
N THR A 22 49.62 56.27 18.80
CA THR A 22 50.02 55.58 20.02
C THR A 22 50.04 56.52 21.22
N SER A 23 49.68 56.04 22.43
CA SER A 23 50.66 55.88 23.52
C SER A 23 50.05 55.27 24.80
N PHE A 24 50.83 54.36 25.39
CA PHE A 24 51.07 54.20 26.84
C PHE A 24 49.91 53.81 27.77
N CYS A 25 49.85 52.51 28.12
CA CYS A 25 49.91 52.08 29.52
C CYS A 25 50.26 50.58 29.58
N THR A 26 51.50 50.28 29.96
CA THR A 26 51.98 48.96 30.35
C THR A 26 51.43 48.57 31.71
N GLY A 27 50.95 47.33 31.83
CA GLY A 27 50.87 46.64 33.11
C GLY A 27 49.59 45.84 33.33
N LEU A 28 49.77 44.52 33.48
CA LEU A 28 48.91 43.66 34.30
C LEU A 28 47.66 43.01 33.68
N LEU A 29 47.75 42.29 32.55
CA LEU A 29 46.65 41.37 32.16
C LEU A 29 47.02 40.28 31.14
N THR A 30 48.12 39.55 31.37
CA THR A 30 48.54 38.44 30.48
C THR A 30 48.30 37.03 31.02
N MET A 31 47.79 36.85 32.24
CA MET A 31 47.51 35.49 32.78
C MET A 31 46.08 34.98 32.53
N GLY A 32 45.06 35.84 32.47
CA GLY A 32 43.67 35.39 32.35
C GLY A 32 43.28 34.84 30.97
N ARG A 33 43.87 35.38 29.90
CA ARG A 33 43.52 34.98 28.52
C ARG A 33 44.22 33.70 28.07
N VAL A 34 45.41 33.41 28.61
CA VAL A 34 46.10 32.13 28.37
C VAL A 34 45.39 30.99 29.08
N ALA A 35 44.93 31.20 30.31
CA ALA A 35 44.20 30.17 31.07
C ALA A 35 42.91 29.70 30.37
N VAL A 36 42.17 30.63 29.75
CA VAL A 36 40.93 30.30 29.03
C VAL A 36 41.20 29.53 27.74
N VAL A 37 42.26 29.88 26.99
CA VAL A 37 42.63 29.17 25.76
C VAL A 37 43.17 27.77 26.07
N VAL A 38 43.97 27.63 27.12
CA VAL A 38 44.50 26.32 27.56
C VAL A 38 43.38 25.42 28.07
N SER A 39 42.43 25.95 28.84
CA SER A 39 41.25 25.20 29.31
C SER A 39 40.38 24.71 28.15
N GLY A 40 40.14 25.56 27.14
CA GLY A 40 39.40 25.17 25.94
C GLY A 40 40.08 24.06 25.15
N LEU A 41 41.41 24.10 25.03
CA LEU A 41 42.18 23.10 24.28
C LEU A 41 42.22 21.75 25.01
N VAL A 42 42.25 21.76 26.35
CA VAL A 42 42.16 20.54 27.18
C VAL A 42 40.77 19.90 27.07
N LEU A 43 39.69 20.69 27.12
CA LEU A 43 38.32 20.18 26.94
C LEU A 43 38.12 19.57 25.54
N PHE A 44 38.68 20.21 24.51
CA PHE A 44 38.60 19.70 23.14
C PHE A 44 39.37 18.39 22.96
N ALA A 45 40.58 18.29 23.54
CA ALA A 45 41.37 17.07 23.52
C ALA A 45 40.69 15.92 24.30
N ALA A 46 40.10 16.22 25.46
CA ALA A 46 39.35 15.24 26.24
C ALA A 46 38.11 14.72 25.48
N GLY A 47 37.38 15.62 24.80
CA GLY A 47 36.25 15.23 23.95
C GLY A 47 36.68 14.37 22.76
N PHE A 48 37.81 14.68 22.13
CA PHE A 48 38.34 13.91 21.00
C PHE A 48 38.76 12.49 21.42
N VAL A 49 39.41 12.34 22.58
CA VAL A 49 39.80 11.02 23.10
C VAL A 49 38.59 10.20 23.55
N CYS A 50 37.60 10.81 24.21
CA CYS A 50 36.36 10.12 24.57
C CYS A 50 35.56 9.67 23.33
N GLY A 51 35.43 10.51 22.30
CA GLY A 51 34.72 10.15 21.08
C GLY A 51 35.40 9.04 20.27
N HIS A 52 36.73 8.98 20.30
CA HIS A 52 37.47 7.92 19.60
C HIS A 52 37.40 6.57 20.31
N LEU A 53 37.26 6.56 21.64
CA LEU A 53 37.07 5.33 22.43
C LEU A 53 35.64 4.78 22.32
N ASP A 54 34.64 5.64 22.14
CA ASP A 54 33.23 5.23 21.92
C ASP A 54 33.03 4.58 20.54
N SER A 55 33.92 4.86 19.58
CA SER A 55 33.94 4.25 18.24
C SER A 55 34.43 2.78 18.24
N ALA A 56 35.00 2.31 19.35
CA ALA A 56 35.53 0.95 19.50
C ALA A 56 34.59 0.02 20.29
N LEU A 57 33.48 0.54 20.80
CA LEU A 57 32.39 -0.29 21.32
C LEU A 57 31.58 -0.76 20.12
N PRO A 58 31.32 -2.07 19.96
CA PRO A 58 30.46 -2.52 18.88
C PRO A 58 29.13 -1.82 19.07
N SER A 59 28.74 -1.00 18.10
CA SER A 59 27.34 -0.58 17.97
C SER A 59 26.55 -1.86 18.13
N MET A 60 25.77 -1.98 19.21
CA MET A 60 24.80 -3.05 19.27
C MET A 60 23.91 -2.81 18.07
N LEU A 61 24.10 -3.66 17.06
CA LEU A 61 23.22 -3.81 15.93
C LEU A 61 21.85 -4.05 16.56
N ASN A 62 21.07 -2.99 16.68
CA ASN A 62 19.63 -3.14 16.75
C ASN A 62 19.31 -3.82 15.43
N ALA A 63 19.15 -5.15 15.47
CA ALA A 63 18.35 -5.82 14.48
C ALA A 63 17.03 -5.04 14.50
N GLU A 64 16.80 -4.25 13.44
CA GLU A 64 15.52 -3.66 13.18
C GLU A 64 14.54 -4.83 13.18
N GLN A 65 13.85 -4.99 14.31
CA GLN A 65 12.65 -5.79 14.38
C GLN A 65 11.67 -5.05 13.48
N ASP A 66 11.76 -5.35 12.18
CA ASP A 66 10.72 -5.01 11.23
C ASP A 66 9.50 -5.82 11.68
N GLU A 67 8.73 -5.16 12.55
CA GLU A 67 7.49 -5.63 13.10
C GLU A 67 6.60 -6.14 11.97
N SER A 68 6.20 -7.41 12.04
CA SER A 68 4.91 -7.96 11.58
C SER A 68 4.12 -7.09 10.59
N GLY A 69 4.69 -6.85 9.40
CA GLY A 69 4.12 -6.02 8.35
C GLY A 69 3.96 -6.85 7.10
N ILE A 70 2.71 -7.07 6.68
CA ILE A 70 2.30 -8.09 5.71
C ILE A 70 3.04 -8.02 4.36
N LEU A 71 3.57 -6.86 3.94
CA LEU A 71 4.43 -6.65 2.77
C LEU A 71 5.22 -5.32 2.93
N PRO A 72 6.39 -5.16 2.28
CA PRO A 72 7.08 -3.85 2.23
C PRO A 72 6.22 -2.79 1.52
N SER A 73 6.41 -1.51 1.87
CA SER A 73 5.62 -0.38 1.37
C SER A 73 5.58 -0.26 -0.17
N ASP A 74 6.69 -0.57 -0.83
CA ASP A 74 6.79 -0.58 -2.29
C ASP A 74 5.89 -1.68 -2.91
N ALA A 75 5.84 -2.86 -2.27
CA ALA A 75 4.99 -3.95 -2.71
C ALA A 75 3.50 -3.65 -2.49
N ILE A 76 3.14 -2.95 -1.41
CA ILE A 76 1.75 -2.49 -1.18
C ILE A 76 1.34 -1.51 -2.28
N THR A 77 2.22 -0.58 -2.65
CA THR A 77 1.97 0.40 -3.71
C THR A 77 1.81 -0.30 -5.08
N ALA A 78 2.69 -1.25 -5.39
CA ALA A 78 2.59 -2.07 -6.59
C ALA A 78 1.29 -2.89 -6.62
N TYR A 79 0.92 -3.50 -5.50
CA TYR A 79 -0.33 -4.25 -5.34
C TYR A 79 -1.54 -3.37 -5.61
N ALA A 80 -1.62 -2.18 -5.00
CA ALA A 80 -2.73 -1.25 -5.20
C ALA A 80 -2.89 -0.84 -6.67
N LYS A 81 -1.76 -0.56 -7.34
CA LYS A 81 -1.74 -0.24 -8.78
C LYS A 81 -2.24 -1.41 -9.62
N THR A 82 -1.70 -2.61 -9.41
CA THR A 82 -2.10 -3.81 -10.15
C THR A 82 -3.58 -4.15 -9.92
N ARG A 83 -4.03 -4.08 -8.66
CA ARG A 83 -5.43 -4.30 -8.31
C ARG A 83 -6.35 -3.35 -9.07
N LYS A 84 -6.02 -2.05 -9.11
CA LYS A 84 -6.77 -1.06 -9.88
C LYS A 84 -6.86 -1.45 -11.37
N THR A 85 -5.72 -1.80 -11.99
CA THR A 85 -5.73 -2.20 -13.41
C THR A 85 -6.56 -3.46 -13.69
N VAL A 86 -6.57 -4.41 -12.75
CA VAL A 86 -7.39 -5.62 -12.85
C VAL A 86 -8.88 -5.30 -12.69
N MET A 87 -9.24 -4.37 -11.78
CA MET A 87 -10.62 -3.87 -11.65
C MET A 87 -11.07 -3.18 -12.93
N ASP A 88 -10.24 -2.29 -13.49
CA ASP A 88 -10.55 -1.58 -14.73
C ASP A 88 -10.78 -2.58 -15.89
N LEU A 89 -9.95 -3.63 -16.00
CA LEU A 89 -10.14 -4.69 -16.99
C LEU A 89 -11.43 -5.49 -16.74
N ASN A 90 -11.72 -5.84 -15.49
CA ASN A 90 -12.97 -6.53 -15.13
C ASN A 90 -14.21 -5.70 -15.53
N ASP A 91 -14.18 -4.40 -15.27
CA ASP A 91 -15.26 -3.48 -15.62
C ASP A 91 -15.46 -3.40 -17.15
N MET A 92 -14.37 -3.41 -17.92
CA MET A 92 -14.45 -3.53 -19.39
C MET A 92 -15.08 -4.86 -19.81
N LEU A 93 -14.71 -5.99 -19.19
CA LEU A 93 -15.27 -7.31 -19.50
C LEU A 93 -16.76 -7.40 -19.15
N ILE A 94 -17.20 -6.76 -18.06
CA ILE A 94 -18.61 -6.63 -17.69
C ILE A 94 -19.34 -5.77 -18.73
N ALA A 95 -18.77 -4.62 -19.12
CA ALA A 95 -19.36 -3.74 -20.14
C ALA A 95 -19.49 -4.43 -21.51
N LEU A 96 -18.58 -5.34 -21.85
CA LEU A 96 -18.65 -6.18 -23.04
C LEU A 96 -19.62 -7.38 -22.92
N GLY A 97 -20.23 -7.58 -21.74
CA GLY A 97 -21.14 -8.70 -21.46
C GLY A 97 -20.42 -10.06 -21.37
N LEU A 98 -19.09 -10.07 -21.26
CA LEU A 98 -18.28 -11.28 -21.16
C LEU A 98 -18.14 -11.80 -19.72
N SER A 99 -18.31 -10.92 -18.73
CA SER A 99 -18.21 -11.24 -17.31
C SER A 99 -19.49 -10.83 -16.57
N THR A 100 -19.86 -11.58 -15.53
CA THR A 100 -20.89 -11.16 -14.56
C THR A 100 -20.28 -11.06 -13.18
N SER A 101 -20.47 -9.92 -12.50
CA SER A 101 -20.06 -9.73 -11.11
C SER A 101 -21.00 -10.49 -10.17
N SER A 102 -20.87 -11.81 -10.11
CA SER A 102 -21.61 -12.62 -9.14
C SER A 102 -21.02 -12.47 -7.73
N THR A 103 -19.74 -12.06 -7.64
CA THR A 103 -19.03 -11.81 -6.39
C THR A 103 -18.87 -10.31 -6.09
N SER A 104 -18.73 -9.95 -4.82
CA SER A 104 -18.44 -8.60 -4.33
C SER A 104 -17.00 -8.18 -4.62
N ASP A 105 -16.08 -9.15 -4.67
CA ASP A 105 -14.69 -8.98 -5.03
C ASP A 105 -14.47 -9.37 -6.50
N VAL A 106 -13.40 -8.85 -7.10
CA VAL A 106 -12.99 -9.24 -8.46
C VAL A 106 -12.47 -10.67 -8.44
N ASN A 107 -13.02 -11.50 -9.32
CA ASN A 107 -12.54 -12.85 -9.57
C ASN A 107 -11.35 -12.78 -10.55
N TYR A 108 -10.13 -12.99 -10.04
CA TYR A 108 -8.90 -12.90 -10.83
C TYR A 108 -8.84 -13.99 -11.90
N PHE A 109 -9.33 -15.20 -11.60
CA PHE A 109 -9.39 -16.27 -12.59
C PHE A 109 -10.25 -15.87 -13.79
N SER A 110 -11.44 -15.34 -13.55
CA SER A 110 -12.36 -14.83 -14.57
C SER A 110 -11.70 -13.76 -15.44
N VAL A 111 -11.06 -12.77 -14.82
CA VAL A 111 -10.36 -11.71 -15.57
C VAL A 111 -9.23 -12.27 -16.42
N SER A 112 -8.45 -13.22 -15.90
CA SER A 112 -7.31 -13.80 -16.61
C SER A 112 -7.71 -14.53 -17.90
N VAL A 113 -8.88 -15.18 -17.92
CA VAL A 113 -9.36 -15.95 -19.07
C VAL A 113 -10.24 -15.12 -20.01
N GLY A 114 -10.32 -13.80 -19.80
CA GLY A 114 -11.12 -12.90 -20.64
C GLY A 114 -12.61 -12.83 -20.28
N GLY A 115 -12.96 -13.14 -19.04
CA GLY A 115 -14.30 -13.03 -18.49
C GLY A 115 -15.06 -14.35 -18.42
N ILE A 116 -15.84 -14.51 -17.35
CA ILE A 116 -16.70 -15.65 -17.08
C ILE A 116 -18.07 -15.15 -16.63
N ASN A 117 -19.11 -15.74 -17.19
CA ASN A 117 -20.49 -15.48 -16.78
C ASN A 117 -20.95 -16.55 -15.76
N VAL A 118 -20.56 -16.33 -14.50
CA VAL A 118 -20.83 -17.23 -13.38
C VAL A 118 -22.33 -17.42 -13.16
N GLN A 119 -23.13 -16.36 -13.29
CA GLN A 119 -24.58 -16.44 -13.10
C GLN A 119 -25.22 -17.42 -14.09
N ARG A 120 -24.88 -17.29 -15.37
CA ARG A 120 -25.37 -18.19 -16.41
C ARG A 120 -24.90 -19.63 -16.16
N ASP A 121 -23.65 -19.82 -15.76
CA ASP A 121 -23.10 -21.15 -15.50
C ASP A 121 -23.77 -21.83 -14.30
N LEU A 122 -24.11 -21.08 -13.26
CA LEU A 122 -24.88 -21.55 -12.11
C LEU A 122 -26.33 -21.92 -12.49
N GLU A 123 -26.98 -21.12 -13.32
CA GLU A 123 -28.35 -21.40 -13.79
C GLU A 123 -28.42 -22.67 -14.64
N GLU A 124 -27.48 -22.81 -15.56
CA GLU A 124 -27.38 -23.98 -16.43
C GLU A 124 -26.86 -25.21 -15.68
N GLY A 125 -26.16 -25.02 -14.56
CA GLY A 125 -25.55 -26.09 -13.77
C GLY A 125 -24.26 -26.63 -14.39
N ARG A 126 -23.53 -25.79 -15.14
CA ARG A 126 -22.22 -26.13 -15.75
C ARG A 126 -21.07 -26.19 -14.74
N GLY A 127 -21.33 -25.76 -13.51
CA GLY A 127 -20.33 -25.59 -12.47
C GLY A 127 -19.84 -24.15 -12.37
N VAL A 128 -18.79 -23.94 -11.59
CA VAL A 128 -18.15 -22.64 -11.37
C VAL A 128 -16.63 -22.77 -11.44
N ASP A 129 -15.96 -21.64 -11.61
CA ASP A 129 -14.50 -21.58 -11.57
C ASP A 129 -13.94 -21.86 -10.16
N PRO A 130 -12.64 -22.18 -10.04
CA PRO A 130 -12.03 -22.50 -8.76
C PRO A 130 -12.13 -21.40 -7.70
N GLU A 131 -12.05 -20.13 -8.11
CA GLU A 131 -12.09 -18.99 -7.18
C GLU A 131 -13.50 -18.75 -6.67
N THR A 132 -14.50 -18.77 -7.56
CA THR A 132 -15.91 -18.73 -7.18
C THR A 132 -16.29 -19.92 -6.30
N PHE A 133 -15.82 -21.13 -6.64
CA PHE A 133 -16.08 -22.31 -5.83
C PHE A 133 -15.54 -22.14 -4.40
N ALA A 134 -14.29 -21.71 -4.26
CA ALA A 134 -13.70 -21.43 -2.95
C ALA A 134 -14.48 -20.32 -2.22
N ALA A 135 -14.91 -19.28 -2.92
CA ALA A 135 -15.69 -18.19 -2.33
C ALA A 135 -17.07 -18.66 -1.84
N LEU A 136 -17.73 -19.58 -2.57
CA LEU A 136 -19.01 -20.17 -2.14
C LEU A 136 -18.85 -21.02 -0.88
N TYR A 137 -17.75 -21.75 -0.75
CA TYR A 137 -17.48 -22.58 0.43
C TYR A 137 -16.88 -21.79 1.60
N ALA A 138 -16.39 -20.57 1.38
CA ALA A 138 -15.97 -19.63 2.41
C ALA A 138 -17.15 -18.83 2.98
N PHE A 139 -18.23 -19.53 3.38
CA PHE A 139 -19.37 -18.91 4.04
C PHE A 139 -19.08 -18.68 5.53
N GLU A 140 -19.79 -17.73 6.11
CA GLU A 140 -19.74 -17.46 7.54
C GLU A 140 -21.02 -18.00 8.18
N ASP A 141 -20.87 -18.89 9.16
CA ASP A 141 -21.99 -19.37 9.97
C ASP A 141 -22.38 -18.27 10.94
N GLN A 142 -23.51 -17.60 10.68
CA GLN A 142 -24.08 -16.66 11.63
C GLN A 142 -25.15 -17.39 12.45
N GLU A 143 -24.96 -17.41 13.76
CA GLU A 143 -26.02 -17.83 14.69
C GLU A 143 -27.03 -16.70 14.81
N LEU A 144 -28.25 -16.89 14.28
CA LEU A 144 -29.35 -16.01 14.61
C LEU A 144 -29.81 -16.33 16.04
N GLY A 145 -29.74 -15.33 16.91
CA GLY A 145 -30.07 -15.44 18.33
C GLY A 145 -31.47 -16.00 18.63
N THR A 146 -31.62 -16.39 19.91
CA THR A 146 -32.78 -16.99 20.62
C THR A 146 -33.44 -18.25 20.03
N THR A 147 -33.25 -18.57 18.76
CA THR A 147 -33.82 -19.78 18.12
C THR A 147 -32.79 -20.87 17.81
N GLY A 148 -31.50 -20.61 17.98
CA GLY A 148 -30.42 -21.58 17.76
C GLY A 148 -30.28 -22.03 16.30
N LYS A 149 -30.94 -21.35 15.35
CA LYS A 149 -30.79 -21.61 13.92
C LYS A 149 -29.50 -20.97 13.42
N LYS A 150 -28.60 -21.79 12.90
CA LYS A 150 -27.43 -21.36 12.13
C LYS A 150 -27.87 -21.07 10.70
N GLU A 151 -27.68 -19.84 10.26
CA GLU A 151 -27.87 -19.45 8.87
C GLU A 151 -26.49 -19.21 8.23
N ARG A 152 -26.27 -19.77 7.05
CA ARG A 152 -25.03 -19.56 6.30
C ARG A 152 -25.16 -18.28 5.50
N ILE A 153 -24.26 -17.33 5.75
CA ILE A 153 -24.28 -16.05 5.06
C ILE A 153 -23.17 -16.04 4.00
N PHE A 154 -23.61 -15.92 2.75
CA PHE A 154 -22.73 -15.77 1.59
C PHE A 154 -22.44 -14.28 1.34
N LYS A 155 -21.62 -13.66 2.22
CA LYS A 155 -21.31 -12.21 2.18
C LYS A 155 -20.70 -11.73 0.86
N ARG A 156 -20.02 -12.64 0.16
CA ARG A 156 -19.26 -12.35 -1.06
C ARG A 156 -20.08 -12.37 -2.34
N PHE A 157 -21.39 -12.66 -2.29
CA PHE A 157 -22.20 -12.81 -3.50
C PHE A 157 -23.29 -11.74 -3.61
N GLY A 158 -23.58 -11.33 -4.84
CA GLY A 158 -24.68 -10.41 -5.12
C GLY A 158 -26.03 -10.94 -4.63
N VAL A 159 -26.97 -10.02 -4.34
CA VAL A 159 -28.29 -10.34 -3.77
C VAL A 159 -29.05 -11.39 -4.57
N GLU A 160 -28.96 -11.35 -5.91
CA GLU A 160 -29.65 -12.31 -6.79
C GLU A 160 -29.11 -13.74 -6.67
N VAL A 161 -27.80 -13.89 -6.48
CA VAL A 161 -27.17 -15.22 -6.37
C VAL A 161 -27.38 -15.76 -4.96
N SER A 162 -27.15 -14.93 -3.94
CA SER A 162 -27.23 -15.33 -2.54
C SER A 162 -28.62 -15.77 -2.09
N GLN A 163 -29.69 -15.16 -2.63
CA GLN A 163 -31.08 -15.56 -2.35
C GLN A 163 -31.43 -16.99 -2.79
N HIS A 164 -30.66 -17.56 -3.71
CA HIS A 164 -30.91 -18.89 -4.26
C HIS A 164 -29.86 -19.91 -3.85
N LEU A 165 -28.90 -19.51 -3.00
CA LEU A 165 -27.91 -20.38 -2.40
C LEU A 165 -28.48 -21.04 -1.15
N ASP A 166 -28.29 -22.34 -1.07
CA ASP A 166 -28.68 -23.17 0.06
C ASP A 166 -27.58 -24.21 0.30
N SER A 167 -27.60 -24.90 1.43
CA SER A 167 -26.70 -26.02 1.69
C SER A 167 -27.49 -27.29 2.00
N ASP A 168 -26.95 -28.43 1.56
CA ASP A 168 -27.54 -29.71 1.89
C ASP A 168 -27.13 -30.23 3.28
N GLU A 169 -27.74 -31.33 3.70
CA GLU A 169 -27.43 -32.02 4.96
C GLU A 169 -25.98 -32.54 5.01
N SER A 170 -25.36 -32.74 3.84
CA SER A 170 -23.95 -33.11 3.69
C SER A 170 -23.01 -31.90 3.65
N GLY A 171 -23.53 -30.69 3.83
CA GLY A 171 -22.77 -29.44 3.84
C GLY A 171 -22.38 -28.89 2.47
N ARG A 172 -22.84 -29.49 1.37
CA ARG A 172 -22.55 -29.05 -0.01
C ARG A 172 -23.42 -27.86 -0.39
N VAL A 173 -22.81 -26.86 -1.01
CA VAL A 173 -23.51 -25.67 -1.52
C VAL A 173 -24.35 -26.03 -2.74
N ARG A 174 -25.59 -25.56 -2.76
CA ARG A 174 -26.55 -25.73 -3.85
C ARG A 174 -27.03 -24.38 -4.34
N TYR A 175 -27.24 -24.25 -5.64
CA TYR A 175 -27.90 -23.11 -6.27
C TYR A 175 -29.16 -23.59 -6.97
N LYS A 176 -30.32 -22.99 -6.66
CA LYS A 176 -31.64 -23.40 -7.23
C LYS A 176 -31.86 -24.93 -7.16
N LYS A 177 -31.55 -25.55 -6.01
CA LYS A 177 -31.63 -27.01 -5.72
C LYS A 177 -30.63 -27.90 -6.48
N LYS A 178 -29.73 -27.36 -7.30
CA LYS A 178 -28.64 -28.11 -7.94
C LYS A 178 -27.35 -27.96 -7.13
N VAL A 179 -26.60 -29.05 -6.95
CA VAL A 179 -25.29 -29.00 -6.29
C VAL A 179 -24.31 -28.21 -7.15
N VAL A 180 -23.67 -27.21 -6.55
CA VAL A 180 -22.62 -26.44 -7.22
C VAL A 180 -21.34 -27.28 -7.23
N GLN A 181 -20.74 -27.38 -8.41
CA GLN A 181 -19.53 -28.15 -8.67
C GLN A 181 -18.50 -27.25 -9.35
N LEU A 182 -17.22 -27.66 -9.28
CA LEU A 182 -16.20 -27.07 -10.13
C LEU A 182 -16.50 -27.36 -11.60
N TYR A 183 -16.03 -26.49 -12.50
CA TYR A 183 -16.04 -26.77 -13.93
C TYR A 183 -15.38 -28.11 -14.25
N SER A 184 -15.88 -28.76 -15.31
CA SER A 184 -15.26 -29.98 -15.82
C SER A 184 -13.82 -29.71 -16.28
N THR A 185 -13.03 -30.77 -16.31
CA THR A 185 -11.63 -30.72 -16.76
C THR A 185 -11.50 -30.15 -18.18
N GLU A 186 -12.42 -30.52 -19.07
CA GLU A 186 -12.45 -30.05 -20.46
C GLU A 186 -12.72 -28.55 -20.51
N ARG A 187 -13.65 -28.06 -19.69
CA ARG A 187 -13.98 -26.63 -19.62
C ARG A 187 -12.82 -25.82 -19.08
N LEU A 188 -12.14 -26.30 -18.04
CA LEU A 188 -10.96 -25.64 -17.49
C LEU A 188 -9.83 -25.55 -18.53
N ASN A 189 -9.58 -26.64 -19.27
CA ASN A 189 -8.57 -26.64 -20.33
C ASN A 189 -8.89 -25.60 -21.42
N GLN A 190 -10.16 -25.50 -21.86
CA GLN A 190 -10.57 -24.47 -22.82
C GLN A 190 -10.35 -23.04 -22.30
N LEU A 191 -10.57 -22.80 -21.01
CA LEU A 191 -10.36 -21.49 -20.40
C LEU A 191 -8.87 -21.15 -20.29
N PHE A 192 -8.01 -22.14 -19.97
CA PHE A 192 -6.57 -21.96 -19.98
C PHE A 192 -6.02 -21.71 -21.38
N GLU A 193 -6.45 -22.48 -22.39
CA GLU A 193 -6.08 -22.23 -23.79
C GLU A 193 -6.47 -20.83 -24.23
N ARG A 194 -7.66 -20.36 -23.84
CA ARG A 194 -8.11 -19.00 -24.12
C ARG A 194 -7.20 -17.96 -23.47
N ARG A 195 -6.82 -18.13 -22.20
CA ARG A 195 -5.86 -17.23 -21.52
C ARG A 195 -4.54 -17.18 -22.27
N ASP A 196 -4.02 -18.32 -22.67
CA ASP A 196 -2.73 -18.40 -23.36
C ASP A 196 -2.80 -17.71 -24.74
N GLN A 197 -3.93 -17.84 -25.45
CA GLN A 197 -4.20 -17.08 -26.67
C GLN A 197 -4.23 -15.57 -26.44
N LEU A 198 -4.92 -15.10 -25.38
CA LEU A 198 -4.97 -13.67 -25.03
C LEU A 198 -3.56 -13.13 -24.72
N GLN A 199 -2.74 -13.92 -24.03
CA GLN A 199 -1.35 -13.55 -23.74
C GLN A 199 -0.54 -13.37 -25.03
N ILE A 200 -0.63 -14.32 -25.97
CA ILE A 200 0.05 -14.22 -27.28
C ILE A 200 -0.42 -12.98 -28.05
N LEU A 201 -1.74 -12.74 -28.11
CA LEU A 201 -2.32 -11.59 -28.81
C LEU A 201 -1.87 -10.26 -28.19
N SER A 202 -1.75 -10.20 -26.87
CA SER A 202 -1.27 -9.01 -26.15
C SER A 202 0.21 -8.73 -26.38
N SER A 203 1.05 -9.76 -26.55
CA SER A 203 2.48 -9.63 -26.80
C SER A 203 2.83 -9.18 -28.21
N ASN A 204 1.93 -9.37 -29.17
CA ASN A 204 2.15 -9.03 -30.58
C ASN A 204 1.65 -7.63 -30.95
N LYS A 205 1.18 -6.85 -29.98
CA LYS A 205 0.55 -5.54 -30.17
C LYS A 205 1.43 -4.43 -29.62
#